data_AF-A0A317IJX3-F1
#
_entry.id   AF-A0A317IJX3-F1
#
_cell.length_a   1.000
_cell.length_b   1.000
_cell.length_c   1.000
_cell.angle_alpha   90.00
_cell.angle_beta   90.00
_cell.angle_gamma   90.00
#
_symmetry.space_group_name_H-M   'P 1'
#
loop_
_entity.id
_entity.type
_entity.pdbx_description
1 polymer ?
#
loop_
_entity_poly.entity_id
_entity_poly.type
_entity_poly.pdbx_seq_one_letter_code
_entity_poly.pdbx_strand_id
1 'polypeptide(L)'
;MELKLEQPEPGQEPEASKEPKAKEKKSKPKLPEVLVIRNFQEYVGESLLIIFSVALALLLTELLTKLNEKKETKELLTDIKNELIHNRNDEIRQYAYHQQVARTIDSALKHPEFADSILVDGRFKLDILAPHGVLYADLEEVAWEAAKSHNITAKIDISTLSLLDNIYNDQHRIIKLEDEIGKLLLDPSSRKKENIRMTLVLMSDNYQAWSIGRGQSLIDRYSRAIDRLDEIGKK
;
A
#
# COMPACT_ATOMS: atom_id res chain seq x y z
N MET A 1 0.00 -27.97 22.32
CA MET A 1 -1.14 -28.01 21.39
C MET A 1 -1.15 -29.39 20.79
N GLU A 2 -1.95 -30.27 21.39
CA GLU A 2 -1.99 -31.70 21.09
C GLU A 2 -2.87 -31.96 19.86
N LEU A 3 -2.32 -32.75 18.92
CA LEU A 3 -3.03 -33.33 17.78
C LEU A 3 -4.01 -34.40 18.27
N LYS A 4 -5.29 -34.23 17.97
CA LYS A 4 -6.31 -35.27 18.16
C LYS A 4 -6.71 -35.83 16.79
N LEU A 5 -6.18 -37.01 16.49
CA LEU A 5 -6.60 -37.89 15.40
C LEU A 5 -7.78 -38.73 15.90
N GLU A 6 -8.91 -38.69 15.19
CA GLU A 6 -10.11 -39.44 15.56
C GLU A 6 -10.77 -40.00 14.30
N GLN A 7 -10.61 -41.30 14.07
CA GLN A 7 -11.48 -42.27 13.38
C GLN A 7 -10.91 -43.68 13.66
N PRO A 8 -11.66 -44.81 13.54
CA PRO A 8 -13.06 -44.98 13.12
C PRO A 8 -13.91 -45.86 14.09
N GLU A 9 -15.24 -45.82 13.97
CA GLU A 9 -16.12 -46.86 14.53
C GLU A 9 -16.49 -47.93 13.48
N PRO A 10 -16.36 -49.23 13.80
CA PRO A 10 -16.94 -50.32 13.04
C PRO A 10 -18.08 -51.00 13.81
N GLY A 11 -19.16 -51.37 13.12
CA GLY A 11 -20.10 -52.30 13.73
C GLY A 11 -21.36 -52.64 12.95
N GLN A 12 -21.47 -53.94 12.67
CA GLN A 12 -22.69 -54.78 12.68
C GLN A 12 -23.32 -55.19 11.33
N GLU A 13 -22.73 -56.24 10.75
CA GLU A 13 -23.20 -57.66 10.72
C GLU A 13 -24.64 -58.06 10.31
N PRO A 14 -24.81 -59.34 9.86
CA PRO A 14 -25.62 -59.70 8.69
C PRO A 14 -26.96 -60.35 9.05
N GLU A 15 -27.92 -60.29 8.12
CA GLU A 15 -29.12 -61.13 8.16
C GLU A 15 -29.13 -62.18 7.05
N ALA A 16 -29.45 -63.40 7.49
CA ALA A 16 -29.37 -64.64 6.76
C ALA A 16 -30.64 -64.99 5.99
N SER A 17 -30.42 -65.57 4.80
CA SER A 17 -31.06 -66.75 4.21
C SER A 17 -32.56 -67.00 4.44
N LYS A 18 -33.32 -66.90 3.33
CA LYS A 18 -34.41 -67.83 3.01
C LYS A 18 -34.44 -68.14 1.51
N GLU A 19 -33.95 -69.32 1.14
CA GLU A 19 -34.47 -70.11 0.01
C GLU A 19 -35.92 -70.54 0.34
N PRO A 20 -36.86 -70.74 -0.62
CA PRO A 20 -36.67 -71.78 -1.63
C PRO A 20 -37.47 -71.70 -2.97
N LYS A 21 -37.16 -72.69 -3.83
CA LYS A 21 -37.96 -73.34 -4.89
C LYS A 21 -37.77 -72.87 -6.34
N ALA A 22 -37.02 -73.72 -7.03
CA ALA A 22 -37.04 -73.94 -8.48
C ALA A 22 -38.47 -74.10 -9.02
N LYS A 23 -38.80 -73.27 -10.03
CA LYS A 23 -39.86 -73.53 -11.00
C LYS A 23 -39.41 -73.10 -12.39
N GLU A 24 -39.36 -74.10 -13.26
CA GLU A 24 -39.66 -74.09 -14.69
C GLU A 24 -39.05 -73.00 -15.59
N LYS A 25 -38.10 -73.46 -16.42
CA LYS A 25 -37.74 -72.90 -17.71
C LYS A 25 -38.98 -72.51 -18.52
N LYS A 26 -39.23 -71.21 -18.67
CA LYS A 26 -39.96 -70.64 -19.79
C LYS A 26 -39.06 -69.62 -20.46
N SER A 27 -38.65 -69.94 -21.69
CA SER A 27 -37.88 -69.07 -22.57
C SER A 27 -38.63 -67.76 -22.77
N LYS A 28 -38.18 -66.70 -22.08
CA LYS A 28 -38.62 -65.34 -22.39
C LYS A 28 -38.12 -64.99 -23.80
N PRO A 29 -38.96 -64.42 -24.67
CA PRO A 29 -38.52 -63.96 -25.98
C PRO A 29 -37.41 -62.93 -25.75
N LYS A 30 -36.28 -63.09 -26.47
CA LYS A 30 -35.23 -62.08 -26.52
C LYS A 30 -35.91 -60.78 -26.95
N LEU A 31 -36.07 -59.85 -26.02
CA LEU A 31 -36.50 -58.49 -26.34
C LEU A 31 -35.54 -57.98 -27.41
N PRO A 32 -36.02 -57.30 -28.46
CA PRO A 32 -35.13 -56.77 -29.48
C PRO A 32 -34.13 -55.87 -28.76
N GLU A 33 -32.85 -56.28 -28.74
CA GLU A 33 -31.76 -55.36 -28.47
C GLU A 33 -31.81 -54.35 -29.61
N VAL A 34 -32.53 -53.24 -29.36
CA VAL A 34 -32.44 -52.05 -30.20
C VAL A 34 -31.05 -51.50 -29.93
N LEU A 35 -30.06 -52.04 -30.64
CA LEU A 35 -28.77 -51.41 -30.82
C LEU A 35 -29.05 -50.08 -31.52
N VAL A 36 -29.31 -49.04 -30.74
CA VAL A 36 -29.29 -47.67 -31.21
C VAL A 36 -27.83 -47.43 -31.58
N ILE A 37 -27.50 -47.64 -32.85
CA ILE A 37 -26.23 -47.20 -33.41
C ILE A 37 -26.33 -45.66 -33.41
N ARG A 38 -26.07 -45.06 -32.25
CA ARG A 38 -25.96 -43.61 -32.13
C ARG A 38 -24.82 -43.20 -33.06
N ASN A 39 -25.11 -42.32 -33.99
CA ASN A 39 -24.16 -41.94 -35.02
C ASN A 39 -22.93 -41.33 -34.33
N PHE A 40 -21.73 -41.81 -34.67
CA PHE A 40 -20.47 -41.27 -34.15
C PHE A 40 -20.36 -39.73 -34.30
N GLN A 41 -21.02 -39.17 -35.32
CA GLN A 41 -21.17 -37.74 -35.54
C GLN A 41 -21.86 -37.00 -34.38
N GLU A 42 -22.83 -37.62 -33.71
CA GLU A 42 -23.54 -37.06 -32.56
C GLU A 42 -22.61 -36.97 -31.34
N TYR A 43 -21.82 -38.02 -31.07
CA TYR A 43 -20.83 -38.02 -29.99
C TYR A 43 -19.71 -37.00 -30.20
N VAL A 44 -19.25 -36.81 -31.44
CA VAL A 44 -18.26 -35.78 -31.78
C VAL A 44 -18.85 -34.38 -31.59
N GLY A 45 -20.10 -34.16 -32.00
CA GLY A 45 -20.80 -32.90 -31.80
C GLY A 45 -20.99 -32.56 -30.32
N GLU A 46 -21.47 -33.52 -29.51
CA GLU A 46 -21.65 -33.37 -28.06
C GLU A 46 -20.31 -33.06 -27.37
N SER A 47 -19.25 -33.80 -27.70
CA SER A 47 -17.91 -33.59 -27.12
C SER A 47 -17.32 -32.23 -27.51
N LEU A 48 -17.48 -31.80 -28.76
CA LEU A 48 -17.03 -30.48 -29.23
C LEU A 48 -17.77 -29.35 -28.49
N LEU A 49 -19.08 -29.51 -28.27
CA LEU A 49 -19.91 -28.53 -27.57
C LEU A 49 -19.48 -28.41 -26.10
N ILE A 50 -19.14 -29.51 -25.44
CA ILE A 50 -18.59 -29.50 -24.07
C ILE A 50 -17.26 -28.75 -24.03
N ILE A 51 -16.31 -29.10 -24.91
CA ILE A 51 -14.99 -28.44 -24.97
C ILE A 51 -15.16 -26.94 -25.25
N PHE A 52 -16.02 -26.58 -26.20
CA PHE A 52 -16.31 -25.19 -26.53
C PHE A 52 -16.93 -24.44 -25.36
N SER A 53 -17.85 -25.06 -24.61
CA SER A 53 -18.49 -24.45 -23.45
C SER A 53 -17.48 -24.15 -22.35
N VAL A 54 -16.57 -25.09 -22.05
CA VAL A 54 -15.50 -24.89 -21.07
C VAL A 54 -14.53 -23.80 -21.53
N ALA A 55 -14.11 -23.83 -22.81
CA ALA A 55 -13.23 -22.81 -23.36
C ALA A 55 -13.86 -21.40 -23.32
N LEU A 56 -15.15 -21.29 -23.64
CA LEU A 56 -15.90 -20.04 -23.55
C LEU A 56 -16.01 -19.55 -22.10
N ALA A 57 -16.27 -20.44 -21.15
CA ALA A 57 -16.34 -20.09 -19.74
C ALA A 57 -15.00 -19.54 -19.21
N LEU A 58 -13.88 -20.16 -19.58
CA LEU A 58 -12.53 -19.67 -19.24
C LEU A 58 -12.27 -18.29 -19.87
N LEU A 59 -12.61 -18.12 -21.15
CA LEU A 59 -12.42 -16.85 -21.86
C LEU A 59 -13.25 -15.72 -21.25
N LEU A 60 -14.52 -15.97 -20.94
CA LEU A 60 -15.39 -14.98 -20.28
C LEU A 60 -14.88 -14.63 -18.89
N THR A 61 -14.42 -15.61 -18.12
CA THR A 61 -13.85 -15.39 -16.79
C THR A 61 -12.62 -14.51 -16.88
N GLU A 62 -11.70 -14.79 -17.80
CA GLU A 62 -10.49 -13.98 -18.00
C GLU A 62 -10.82 -12.54 -18.41
N LEU A 63 -11.81 -12.35 -19.29
CA LEU A 63 -12.27 -11.00 -19.66
C LEU A 63 -12.86 -10.22 -18.47
N LEU A 64 -13.72 -10.85 -17.67
CA LEU A 64 -14.30 -10.22 -16.48
C LEU A 64 -13.22 -9.88 -15.44
N THR A 65 -12.28 -10.78 -15.20
CA THR A 65 -11.15 -10.54 -14.30
C THR A 65 -10.33 -9.34 -14.77
N LYS A 66 -9.96 -9.28 -16.05
CA LYS A 66 -9.21 -8.14 -16.61
C LYS A 66 -9.96 -6.82 -16.49
N LEU A 67 -11.28 -6.81 -16.62
CA LEU A 67 -12.09 -5.60 -16.45
C LEU A 67 -12.10 -5.13 -14.99
N ASN A 68 -12.27 -6.05 -14.05
CA ASN A 68 -12.24 -5.74 -12.63
C ASN A 68 -10.86 -5.25 -12.18
N GLU A 69 -9.79 -5.91 -12.61
CA GLU A 69 -8.41 -5.50 -12.33
C GLU A 69 -8.10 -4.10 -12.85
N LYS A 70 -8.57 -3.75 -14.05
CA LYS A 70 -8.42 -2.40 -14.61
C LYS A 70 -9.15 -1.35 -13.79
N LYS A 71 -10.37 -1.66 -13.35
CA LYS A 71 -11.17 -0.76 -12.51
C LYS A 71 -10.48 -0.51 -11.16
N GLU A 72 -10.09 -1.57 -10.47
CA GLU A 72 -9.37 -1.50 -9.20
C GLU A 72 -8.07 -0.70 -9.34
N THR A 73 -7.30 -0.95 -10.41
CA THR A 73 -6.07 -0.19 -10.69
C THR A 73 -6.36 1.31 -10.83
N LYS A 74 -7.44 1.67 -11.53
CA LYS A 74 -7.83 3.07 -11.72
C LYS A 74 -8.25 3.74 -10.41
N GLU A 75 -8.95 3.02 -9.54
CA GLU A 75 -9.34 3.50 -8.22
C GLU A 75 -8.08 3.76 -7.36
N LEU A 76 -7.16 2.80 -7.28
CA LEU A 76 -5.89 2.95 -6.55
C LEU A 76 -5.05 4.13 -7.05
N LEU A 77 -4.94 4.31 -8.38
CA LEU A 77 -4.21 5.46 -8.94
C LEU A 77 -4.89 6.80 -8.63
N THR A 78 -6.22 6.80 -8.52
CA THR A 78 -6.98 7.99 -8.13
C THR A 78 -6.74 8.33 -6.67
N ASP A 79 -6.71 7.33 -5.80
CA ASP A 79 -6.44 7.50 -4.37
C ASP A 79 -5.01 8.00 -4.14
N ILE A 80 -4.02 7.40 -4.80
CA ILE A 80 -2.63 7.90 -4.78
C ILE A 80 -2.61 9.36 -5.24
N LYS A 81 -3.28 9.70 -6.34
CA LYS A 81 -3.27 11.09 -6.84
C LYS A 81 -3.84 12.06 -5.80
N ASN A 82 -4.93 11.71 -5.14
CA ASN A 82 -5.55 12.55 -4.11
C ASN A 82 -4.62 12.73 -2.91
N GLU A 83 -3.96 11.66 -2.45
CA GLU A 83 -2.92 11.71 -1.42
C GLU A 83 -1.76 12.63 -1.83
N LEU A 84 -1.25 12.51 -3.06
CA LEU A 84 -0.18 13.38 -3.57
C LEU A 84 -0.61 14.85 -3.66
N ILE A 85 -1.85 15.15 -4.01
CA ILE A 85 -2.39 16.53 -4.03
C ILE A 85 -2.41 17.10 -2.62
N HIS A 86 -2.89 16.32 -1.65
CA HIS A 86 -2.93 16.73 -0.25
C HIS A 86 -1.51 16.98 0.28
N ASN A 87 -0.64 15.98 0.15
CA ASN A 87 0.75 16.04 0.58
C ASN A 87 1.54 17.18 -0.07
N ARG A 88 1.30 17.47 -1.36
CA ARG A 88 1.92 18.62 -2.03
C ARG A 88 1.56 19.94 -1.36
N ASN A 89 0.28 20.14 -1.07
CA ASN A 89 -0.18 21.37 -0.44
C ASN A 89 0.38 21.50 0.98
N ASP A 90 0.52 20.38 1.67
CA ASP A 90 1.03 20.30 3.03
C ASP A 90 2.54 20.57 3.05
N GLU A 91 3.28 19.99 2.12
CA GLU A 91 4.71 20.26 1.91
C GLU A 91 4.97 21.72 1.51
N ILE A 92 4.10 22.35 0.71
CA ILE A 92 4.22 23.80 0.41
C ILE A 92 4.14 24.64 1.70
N ARG A 93 3.17 24.35 2.56
CA ARG A 93 3.01 25.06 3.85
C ARG A 93 4.18 24.77 4.78
N GLN A 94 4.57 23.50 4.87
CA GLN A 94 5.68 23.02 5.67
C GLN A 94 7.02 23.64 5.23
N TYR A 95 7.28 23.72 3.94
CA TYR A 95 8.49 24.34 3.40
C TYR A 95 8.57 25.84 3.76
N ALA A 96 7.47 26.58 3.61
CA ALA A 96 7.40 27.98 4.00
C ALA A 96 7.61 28.15 5.52
N TYR A 97 7.00 27.28 6.33
CA TYR A 97 7.17 27.25 7.77
C TYR A 97 8.62 26.98 8.17
N HIS A 98 9.27 25.97 7.59
CA HIS A 98 10.66 25.63 7.90
C HIS A 98 11.63 26.75 7.51
N GLN A 99 11.37 27.49 6.42
CA GLN A 99 12.12 28.70 6.11
C GLN A 99 11.94 29.79 7.17
N GLN A 100 10.73 29.97 7.71
CA GLN A 100 10.47 30.90 8.81
C GLN A 100 11.22 30.48 10.09
N VAL A 101 11.18 29.19 10.45
CA VAL A 101 11.90 28.67 11.62
C VAL A 101 13.40 28.92 11.48
N ALA A 102 13.99 28.59 10.32
CA ALA A 102 15.41 28.84 10.05
C ALA A 102 15.78 30.33 10.20
N ARG A 103 14.96 31.26 9.67
CA ARG A 103 15.18 32.70 9.85
C ARG A 103 15.10 33.13 11.33
N THR A 104 14.22 32.50 12.10
CA THR A 104 14.06 32.79 13.53
C THR A 104 15.27 32.32 14.31
N ILE A 105 15.80 31.13 13.98
CA ILE A 105 17.07 30.63 14.52
C ILE A 105 18.23 31.57 14.14
N ASP A 106 18.31 32.01 12.89
CA ASP A 106 19.34 32.95 12.43
C ASP A 106 19.28 34.29 13.18
N SER A 107 18.07 34.70 13.58
CA SER A 107 17.85 35.91 14.38
C SER A 107 18.35 35.70 15.81
N ALA A 108 18.04 34.55 16.43
CA ALA A 108 18.58 34.18 17.73
C ALA A 108 20.12 34.10 17.75
N LEU A 109 20.73 33.64 16.65
CA LEU A 109 22.18 33.58 16.50
C LEU A 109 22.87 34.96 16.42
N LYS A 110 22.13 36.00 16.06
CA LYS A 110 22.63 37.40 15.94
C LYS A 110 22.34 38.25 17.17
N HIS A 111 21.35 37.86 17.97
CA HIS A 111 20.82 38.62 19.10
C HIS A 111 20.96 37.81 20.40
N PRO A 112 22.03 37.99 21.19
CA PRO A 112 22.26 37.22 22.41
C PRO A 112 21.11 37.27 23.41
N GLU A 113 20.44 38.41 23.52
CA GLU A 113 19.24 38.61 24.35
C GLU A 113 18.07 37.72 23.91
N PHE A 114 17.96 37.45 22.61
CA PHE A 114 16.94 36.56 22.07
C PHE A 114 17.32 35.10 22.30
N ALA A 115 18.60 34.75 22.12
CA ALA A 115 19.12 33.42 22.48
C ALA A 115 18.84 33.08 23.95
N ASP A 116 19.10 34.00 24.87
CA ASP A 116 18.84 33.80 26.31
C ASP A 116 17.35 33.57 26.63
N SER A 117 16.43 34.08 25.81
CA SER A 117 14.99 33.84 25.96
C SER A 117 14.55 32.42 25.59
N ILE A 118 15.35 31.73 24.76
CA ILE A 118 15.07 30.39 24.24
C ILE A 118 15.46 29.31 25.25
N LEU A 119 16.47 29.54 26.10
CA LEU A 119 16.91 28.60 27.12
C LEU A 119 16.67 29.16 28.52
N VAL A 120 15.58 28.71 29.15
CA VAL A 120 15.17 29.15 30.49
C VAL A 120 15.24 27.97 31.45
N ASP A 121 16.01 28.09 32.53
CA ASP A 121 16.17 27.06 33.55
C ASP A 121 16.58 25.69 32.98
N GLY A 122 17.45 25.69 31.96
CA GLY A 122 17.91 24.47 31.28
C GLY A 122 16.87 23.83 30.35
N ARG A 123 15.77 24.52 30.04
CA ARG A 123 14.71 24.06 29.14
C ARG A 123 14.69 24.91 27.87
N PHE A 124 14.67 24.23 26.72
CA PHE A 124 14.43 24.89 25.43
C PHE A 124 12.96 25.23 25.28
N LYS A 125 12.67 26.50 25.04
CA LYS A 125 11.37 27.01 24.60
C LYS A 125 11.26 26.93 23.09
N LEU A 126 11.01 25.72 22.60
CA LEU A 126 10.93 25.44 21.17
C LEU A 126 9.82 26.25 20.49
N ASP A 127 8.73 26.53 21.19
CA ASP A 127 7.59 27.32 20.74
C ASP A 127 7.96 28.75 20.28
N ILE A 128 9.06 29.31 20.80
CA ILE A 128 9.59 30.61 20.38
C ILE A 128 10.20 30.54 18.97
N LEU A 129 10.83 29.41 18.64
CA LEU A 129 11.49 29.19 17.35
C LEU A 129 10.54 28.58 16.32
N ALA A 130 9.72 27.63 16.77
CA ALA A 130 8.92 26.71 15.98
C ALA A 130 7.55 26.51 16.67
N PRO A 131 6.62 27.48 16.53
CA PRO A 131 5.37 27.53 17.30
C PRO A 131 4.41 26.38 17.03
N HIS A 132 4.56 25.68 15.91
CA HIS A 132 3.77 24.51 15.55
C HIS A 132 4.51 23.19 15.81
N GLY A 133 5.65 23.23 16.49
CA GLY A 133 6.55 22.08 16.62
C GLY A 133 7.59 22.04 15.49
N VAL A 134 8.35 20.94 15.43
CA VAL A 134 9.45 20.82 14.45
C VAL A 134 8.92 20.78 13.02
N LEU A 135 7.86 19.98 12.81
CA LEU A 135 7.10 19.85 11.57
C LEU A 135 5.83 20.69 11.61
N TYR A 136 5.31 21.05 10.44
CA TYR A 136 4.05 21.79 10.32
C TYR A 136 2.86 20.88 10.04
N ALA A 137 3.09 19.81 9.28
CA ALA A 137 2.06 18.88 8.85
C ALA A 137 2.63 17.46 8.72
N ASP A 138 1.78 16.48 8.98
CA ASP A 138 2.06 15.08 8.71
C ASP A 138 1.79 14.79 7.23
N LEU A 139 2.70 14.08 6.57
CA LEU A 139 2.51 13.66 5.18
C LEU A 139 2.02 12.22 5.14
N GLU A 140 0.96 11.98 4.37
CA GLU A 140 0.29 10.68 4.28
C GLU A 140 1.01 9.71 3.32
N GLU A 141 0.90 8.41 3.58
CA GLU A 141 1.41 7.33 2.71
C GLU A 141 0.43 6.15 2.57
N VAL A 142 -0.79 6.32 3.07
CA VAL A 142 -1.78 5.24 3.22
C VAL A 142 -2.23 4.71 1.86
N ALA A 143 -2.51 5.60 0.91
CA ALA A 143 -2.93 5.22 -0.44
C ALA A 143 -1.79 4.49 -1.16
N TRP A 144 -0.53 4.91 -0.95
CA TRP A 144 0.62 4.22 -1.53
C TRP A 144 0.86 2.83 -0.94
N GLU A 145 0.82 2.68 0.38
CA GLU A 145 0.96 1.39 1.04
C GLU A 145 -0.16 0.42 0.63
N ALA A 146 -1.41 0.91 0.58
CA ALA A 146 -2.54 0.12 0.08
C ALA A 146 -2.33 -0.28 -1.39
N ALA A 147 -1.89 0.63 -2.25
CA ALA A 147 -1.66 0.29 -3.65
C ALA A 147 -0.56 -0.75 -3.82
N LYS A 148 0.52 -0.69 -3.03
CA LYS A 148 1.57 -1.72 -3.00
C LYS A 148 1.01 -3.07 -2.57
N SER A 149 0.17 -3.14 -1.55
CA SER A 149 -0.45 -4.40 -1.12
C SER A 149 -1.39 -4.99 -2.19
N HIS A 150 -1.97 -4.14 -3.04
CA HIS A 150 -2.78 -4.53 -4.21
C HIS A 150 -1.97 -4.70 -5.52
N ASN A 151 -0.64 -4.88 -5.39
CA ASN A 151 0.28 -5.17 -6.49
C ASN A 151 0.26 -4.12 -7.62
N ILE A 152 0.10 -2.83 -7.28
CA ILE A 152 0.11 -1.74 -8.26
C ILE A 152 1.43 -1.69 -9.04
N THR A 153 2.53 -2.12 -8.41
CA THR A 153 3.90 -2.09 -8.96
C THR A 153 4.05 -2.93 -10.22
N ALA A 154 3.25 -3.99 -10.38
CA ALA A 154 3.21 -4.81 -11.60
C ALA A 154 2.30 -4.23 -12.69
N LYS A 155 1.48 -3.22 -12.37
CA LYS A 155 0.41 -2.67 -13.21
C LYS A 155 0.73 -1.29 -13.78
N ILE A 156 1.79 -0.63 -13.29
CA ILE A 156 2.26 0.68 -13.77
C ILE A 156 3.64 0.56 -14.43
N ASP A 157 3.98 1.55 -15.25
CA ASP A 157 5.29 1.60 -15.87
C ASP A 157 6.40 1.94 -14.84
N ILE A 158 7.61 1.47 -15.10
CA ILE A 158 8.77 1.61 -14.20
C ILE A 158 9.12 3.07 -13.89
N SER A 159 8.86 4.00 -14.82
CA SER A 159 9.16 5.42 -14.61
C SER A 159 8.18 6.05 -13.63
N THR A 160 6.90 5.69 -13.72
CA THR A 160 5.87 6.09 -12.76
C THR A 160 6.15 5.48 -11.39
N LEU A 161 6.49 4.19 -11.33
CA LEU A 161 6.87 3.52 -10.07
C LEU A 161 8.05 4.22 -9.40
N SER A 162 9.14 4.46 -10.15
CA SER A 162 10.32 5.14 -9.61
C SER A 162 10.01 6.56 -9.14
N LEU A 163 9.16 7.30 -9.86
CA LEU A 163 8.75 8.65 -9.45
C LEU A 163 8.02 8.62 -8.11
N LEU A 164 7.05 7.70 -7.94
CA LEU A 164 6.30 7.53 -6.68
C LEU A 164 7.24 7.12 -5.54
N ASP A 165 8.05 6.06 -5.72
CA ASP A 165 9.01 5.62 -4.71
C ASP A 165 9.94 6.75 -4.26
N ASN A 166 10.41 7.56 -5.21
CA ASN A 166 11.28 8.69 -4.90
C ASN A 166 10.57 9.80 -4.09
N ILE A 167 9.25 9.98 -4.27
CA ILE A 167 8.45 10.92 -3.49
C ILE A 167 8.36 10.43 -2.04
N TYR A 168 7.88 9.21 -1.82
CA TYR A 168 7.70 8.65 -0.47
C TYR A 168 9.03 8.52 0.28
N ASN A 169 10.12 8.14 -0.41
CA ASN A 169 11.45 8.13 0.20
C ASN A 169 11.93 9.52 0.63
N ASP A 170 11.64 10.57 -0.14
CA ASP A 170 12.03 11.93 0.24
C ASP A 170 11.11 12.48 1.35
N GLN A 171 9.83 12.11 1.41
CA GLN A 171 8.94 12.41 2.55
C GLN A 171 9.52 11.85 3.85
N HIS A 172 9.89 10.56 3.88
CA HIS A 172 10.51 9.96 5.06
C HIS A 172 11.81 10.65 5.47
N ARG A 173 12.59 11.16 4.52
CA ARG A 173 13.83 11.90 4.83
C ARG A 173 13.54 13.26 5.46
N ILE A 174 12.47 13.93 5.06
CA ILE A 174 12.05 15.20 5.67
C ILE A 174 11.54 14.98 7.09
N ILE A 175 10.73 13.92 7.31
CA ILE A 175 10.17 13.60 8.64
C ILE A 175 11.29 13.30 9.67
N LYS A 176 12.45 12.79 9.24
CA LYS A 176 13.62 12.61 10.12
C LYS A 176 14.10 13.89 10.79
N LEU A 177 13.73 15.07 10.28
CA LEU A 177 14.03 16.34 10.93
C LEU A 177 13.54 16.34 12.39
N GLU A 178 12.35 15.82 12.66
CA GLU A 178 11.82 15.76 14.02
C GLU A 178 12.69 14.93 14.96
N ASP A 179 13.12 13.75 14.50
CA ASP A 179 14.02 12.87 15.25
C ASP A 179 15.37 13.55 15.54
N GLU A 180 15.97 14.20 14.54
CA GLU A 180 17.29 14.83 14.69
C GLU A 180 17.24 16.06 15.59
N ILE A 181 16.20 16.88 15.47
CA ILE A 181 15.97 18.03 16.37
C ILE A 181 15.64 17.53 17.78
N GLY A 182 14.84 16.47 17.91
CA GLY A 182 14.54 15.83 19.18
C GLY A 182 15.81 15.35 19.89
N LYS A 183 16.67 14.59 19.19
CA LYS A 183 17.96 14.14 19.72
C LYS A 183 18.83 15.32 20.18
N LEU A 184 18.92 16.36 19.36
CA LEU A 184 19.71 17.56 19.65
C LEU A 184 19.22 18.28 20.91
N LEU A 185 17.91 18.52 21.04
CA LEU A 185 17.33 19.28 22.16
C LEU A 185 17.21 18.45 23.44
N LEU A 186 17.18 17.12 23.34
CA LEU A 186 17.14 16.21 24.48
C LEU A 186 18.54 15.91 25.04
N ASP A 187 19.62 16.19 24.30
CA ASP A 187 20.97 16.04 24.79
C ASP A 187 21.28 17.00 25.97
N PRO A 188 21.78 16.50 27.11
CA PRO A 188 22.08 17.34 28.28
C PRO A 188 23.10 18.44 28.01
N SER A 189 24.04 18.24 27.08
CA SER A 189 25.05 19.24 26.73
C SER A 189 24.46 20.40 25.95
N SER A 190 23.45 20.16 25.10
CA SER A 190 22.76 21.21 24.33
C SER A 190 22.03 22.22 25.22
N ARG A 191 21.59 21.78 26.40
CA ARG A 191 20.83 22.58 27.38
C ARG A 191 21.69 23.45 28.29
N LYS A 192 23.01 23.47 28.07
CA LYS A 192 23.93 24.34 28.81
C LYS A 192 24.00 25.71 28.15
N LYS A 193 24.00 26.77 28.96
CA LYS A 193 23.98 28.16 28.45
C LYS A 193 25.18 28.45 27.54
N GLU A 194 26.36 27.93 27.89
CA GLU A 194 27.57 28.05 27.09
C GLU A 194 27.48 27.38 25.71
N ASN A 195 26.58 26.41 25.53
CA ASN A 195 26.41 25.64 24.30
C ASN A 195 25.22 26.09 23.45
N ILE A 196 24.46 27.09 23.88
CA ILE A 196 23.22 27.51 23.19
C ILE A 196 23.48 27.89 21.75
N ARG A 197 24.57 28.63 21.50
CA ARG A 197 24.95 29.04 20.14
C ARG A 197 25.20 27.82 19.25
N MET A 198 25.97 26.85 19.73
CA MET A 198 26.26 25.63 18.96
C MET A 198 24.98 24.84 18.68
N THR A 199 24.11 24.73 19.68
CA THR A 199 22.82 24.05 19.55
C THR A 199 21.95 24.72 18.48
N LEU A 200 21.86 26.05 18.46
CA LEU A 200 21.12 26.80 17.45
C LEU A 200 21.73 26.64 16.04
N VAL A 201 23.05 26.59 15.92
CA VAL A 201 23.72 26.30 14.63
C VAL A 201 23.33 24.91 14.13
N LEU A 202 23.47 23.88 14.98
CA LEU A 202 23.11 22.51 14.62
C LEU A 202 21.62 22.37 14.28
N MET A 203 20.76 23.11 14.97
CA MET A 203 19.34 23.17 14.68
C MET A 203 19.10 23.75 13.27
N SER A 204 19.73 24.88 12.94
CA SER A 204 19.65 25.50 11.62
C SER A 204 20.16 24.57 10.52
N ASP A 205 21.31 23.93 10.72
CA ASP A 205 21.91 22.99 9.77
C ASP A 205 20.98 21.80 9.48
N ASN A 206 20.28 21.29 10.50
CA ASN A 206 19.29 20.23 10.32
C ASN A 206 18.09 20.70 9.46
N TYR A 207 17.54 21.88 9.71
CA TYR A 207 16.47 22.45 8.87
C TYR A 207 16.92 22.62 7.42
N GLN A 208 18.16 23.10 7.19
CA GLN A 208 18.71 23.28 5.85
C GLN A 208 18.91 21.94 5.13
N ALA A 209 19.51 20.95 5.80
CA ALA A 209 19.90 19.68 5.19
C ALA A 209 18.73 18.71 4.97
N TRP A 210 17.81 18.62 5.95
CA TRP A 210 16.74 17.63 5.92
C TRP A 210 15.45 18.14 5.32
N SER A 211 15.17 19.44 5.40
CA SER A 211 13.95 20.01 4.82
C SER A 211 14.21 21.01 3.70
N ILE A 212 14.79 22.18 3.98
CA ILE A 212 14.79 23.31 3.03
C ILE A 212 15.49 22.92 1.71
N GLY A 213 16.63 22.24 1.78
CA GLY A 213 17.35 21.79 0.58
C GLY A 213 16.61 20.75 -0.27
N ARG A 214 15.54 20.14 0.26
CA ARG A 214 14.78 19.05 -0.38
C ARG A 214 13.36 19.43 -0.75
N GLY A 215 12.72 20.29 0.04
CA GLY A 215 11.29 20.59 -0.04
C GLY A 215 10.85 21.06 -1.43
N GLN A 216 11.59 21.99 -2.06
CA GLN A 216 11.27 22.44 -3.42
C GLN A 216 11.28 21.30 -4.44
N SER A 217 12.30 20.42 -4.39
CA SER A 217 12.38 19.29 -5.32
C SER A 217 11.24 18.29 -5.09
N LEU A 218 10.82 18.10 -3.84
CA LEU A 218 9.70 17.24 -3.50
C LEU A 218 8.37 17.82 -4.03
N ILE A 219 8.13 19.13 -3.85
CA ILE A 219 6.97 19.84 -4.41
C ILE A 219 6.89 19.69 -5.94
N ASP A 220 8.03 19.82 -6.62
CA ASP A 220 8.11 19.65 -8.08
C ASP A 220 7.85 18.18 -8.49
N ARG A 221 8.31 17.21 -7.70
CA ARG A 221 8.03 15.78 -7.93
C ARG A 221 6.56 15.45 -7.75
N TYR A 222 5.91 15.96 -6.72
CA TYR A 222 4.46 15.79 -6.56
C TYR A 222 3.71 16.29 -7.79
N SER A 223 4.03 17.50 -8.25
CA SER A 223 3.35 18.11 -9.41
C SER A 223 3.50 17.22 -10.65
N ARG A 224 4.73 16.76 -10.93
CA ARG A 224 4.99 15.81 -12.04
C ARG A 224 4.25 14.49 -11.90
N ALA A 225 4.16 13.94 -10.69
CA ALA A 225 3.46 12.69 -10.44
C ALA A 225 1.94 12.84 -10.63
N ILE A 226 1.37 13.93 -10.15
CA ILE A 226 -0.06 14.24 -10.33
C ILE A 226 -0.40 14.34 -11.82
N ASP A 227 0.38 15.11 -12.59
CA ASP A 227 0.20 15.24 -14.04
C ASP A 227 0.30 13.88 -14.74
N ARG A 228 1.29 13.07 -14.35
CA ARG A 228 1.49 11.73 -14.89
C ARG A 228 0.32 10.79 -14.61
N LEU A 229 -0.24 10.82 -13.41
CA LEU A 229 -1.39 10.00 -13.04
C LEU A 229 -2.66 10.44 -13.79
N ASP A 230 -2.82 11.72 -14.06
CA ASP A 230 -3.91 12.24 -14.89
C ASP A 230 -3.81 11.79 -16.36
N GLU A 231 -2.60 11.70 -16.91
CA GLU A 231 -2.39 11.13 -18.26
C GLU A 231 -2.77 9.65 -18.33
N ILE A 232 -2.43 8.87 -17.30
CA ILE A 232 -2.75 7.44 -17.22
C ILE A 232 -4.27 7.26 -17.09
N GLY A 233 -4.94 8.06 -16.26
CA GLY A 233 -6.39 7.95 -16.03
C GLY A 233 -7.27 8.29 -17.24
N LYS A 234 -6.72 8.98 -18.26
CA LYS A 234 -7.39 9.32 -19.53
C LYS A 234 -7.31 8.22 -20.60
N LYS A 235 -6.38 7.27 -20.46
CA LYS A 235 -6.21 6.14 -21.39
C LYS A 235 -7.12 4.97 -21.01
#